data_AF-E4Z348-F1
#
_entry.id   AF-E4Z348-F1
#
_cell.length_a   1.000
_cell.length_b   1.000
_cell.length_c   1.000
_cell.angle_alpha   90.00
_cell.angle_beta   90.00
_cell.angle_gamma   90.00
#
_symmetry.space_group_name_H-M   'P 1'
#
loop_
_entity.id
_entity.type
_entity.pdbx_description
1 polymer ?
#
loop_
_entity_poly.entity_id
_entity_poly.type
_entity_poly.pdbx_seq_one_letter_code
_entity_poly.pdbx_strand_id
1 'polypeptide(L)'
;IAKGLKIGEYTGIAVVSGDGLFHEVVNGIMKREDAEHAAKQICLVPIPGGSGNALAASIVYTVLGIHNDPNLLQNMLIIFANGSPTPGTILRWQIESDKETTEERFSFLCGMWGIAADIDFESEKYRSSLGSNRFIAMALQRIVNLRKYDGSVKYMEENTGEVKLIEGPITGVIFTTGTHFNYDSATRTNRALQEFDDNGQPLMTLLVLKSTSKATITKFLLGLSDLKTVANLEKEIPEVQRIKTGFLKMIPKA
;
A
#
# COMPACT_ATOMS: atom_id res chain seq x y z
N ILE A 1 -15.22 -10.63 7.54
CA ILE A 1 -16.50 -9.88 7.57
C ILE A 1 -17.10 -9.92 6.13
N ALA A 2 -18.35 -9.52 5.85
CA ALA A 2 -18.94 -9.38 4.50
C ALA A 2 -19.08 -10.59 3.53
N LYS A 3 -18.42 -11.74 3.76
CA LYS A 3 -18.54 -12.93 2.87
C LYS A 3 -19.99 -13.38 2.67
N GLY A 4 -20.80 -13.40 3.73
CA GLY A 4 -22.20 -13.83 3.69
C GLY A 4 -23.21 -12.75 3.32
N LEU A 5 -22.77 -11.55 2.91
CA LEU A 5 -23.66 -10.45 2.59
C LEU A 5 -24.43 -10.74 1.29
N LYS A 6 -25.72 -10.46 1.26
CA LYS A 6 -26.53 -10.66 0.05
C LYS A 6 -26.36 -9.46 -0.89
N ILE A 7 -25.72 -9.70 -2.03
CA ILE A 7 -25.52 -8.67 -3.05
C ILE A 7 -26.88 -8.28 -3.63
N GLY A 8 -27.09 -6.97 -3.84
CA GLY A 8 -28.36 -6.43 -4.34
C GLY A 8 -29.34 -5.98 -3.26
N GLU A 9 -29.21 -6.44 -2.01
CA GLU A 9 -29.96 -5.88 -0.88
C GLU A 9 -29.37 -4.53 -0.40
N TYR A 10 -28.10 -4.29 -0.70
CA TYR A 10 -27.36 -3.09 -0.29
C TYR A 10 -26.63 -2.49 -1.49
N THR A 11 -26.64 -1.16 -1.58
CA THR A 11 -25.88 -0.40 -2.59
C THR A 11 -24.47 -0.03 -2.12
N GLY A 12 -24.19 -0.14 -0.81
CA GLY A 12 -22.88 0.15 -0.25
C GLY A 12 -22.73 -0.24 1.22
N ILE A 13 -21.48 -0.18 1.70
CA ILE A 13 -21.08 -0.46 3.09
C ILE A 13 -20.22 0.71 3.57
N ALA A 14 -20.68 1.40 4.61
CA ALA A 14 -19.87 2.37 5.34
C ALA A 14 -19.13 1.67 6.49
N VAL A 15 -17.81 1.73 6.47
CA VAL A 15 -16.95 1.15 7.51
C VAL A 15 -16.49 2.26 8.44
N VAL A 16 -17.05 2.31 9.64
CA VAL A 16 -16.71 3.29 10.68
C VAL A 16 -15.63 2.72 11.60
N SER A 17 -14.38 2.82 11.17
CA SER A 17 -13.21 2.28 11.90
C SER A 17 -11.89 2.74 11.24
N GLY A 18 -10.78 2.06 11.53
CA GLY A 18 -9.53 2.21 10.79
C GLY A 18 -9.45 1.34 9.53
N ASP A 19 -8.35 1.48 8.78
CA ASP A 19 -8.12 0.74 7.53
C ASP A 19 -8.11 -0.79 7.72
N GLY A 20 -7.78 -1.29 8.92
CA GLY A 20 -7.79 -2.72 9.23
C GLY A 20 -9.17 -3.37 9.11
N LEU A 21 -10.22 -2.73 9.63
CA LEU A 21 -11.58 -3.25 9.48
C LEU A 21 -12.04 -3.15 8.02
N PHE A 22 -11.66 -2.08 7.32
CA PHE A 22 -11.93 -1.93 5.90
C PHE A 22 -11.28 -3.07 5.10
N HIS A 23 -10.03 -3.43 5.44
CA HIS A 23 -9.33 -4.57 4.87
C HIS A 23 -10.04 -5.92 5.10
N GLU A 24 -10.60 -6.14 6.29
CA GLU A 24 -11.39 -7.34 6.56
C GLU A 24 -12.71 -7.42 5.77
N VAL A 25 -13.33 -6.28 5.48
CA VAL A 25 -14.52 -6.18 4.63
C VAL A 25 -14.15 -6.50 3.18
N VAL A 26 -13.07 -5.90 2.65
CA VAL A 26 -12.57 -6.18 1.30
C VAL A 26 -12.25 -7.65 1.13
N ASN A 27 -11.42 -8.23 2.01
CA ASN A 27 -11.08 -9.66 1.95
C ASN A 27 -12.31 -10.55 2.14
N GLY A 28 -13.31 -10.06 2.87
CA GLY A 28 -14.62 -10.67 3.00
C GLY A 28 -15.36 -10.84 1.69
N ILE A 29 -15.49 -9.74 0.94
CA ILE A 29 -16.12 -9.70 -0.39
C ILE A 29 -15.33 -10.57 -1.36
N MET A 30 -14.00 -10.48 -1.33
CA MET A 30 -13.13 -11.22 -2.25
C MET A 30 -13.06 -12.74 -1.97
N LYS A 31 -13.56 -13.21 -0.82
CA LYS A 31 -13.69 -14.64 -0.48
C LYS A 31 -15.00 -15.27 -0.95
N ARG A 32 -15.84 -14.52 -1.68
CA ARG A 32 -17.09 -15.00 -2.25
C ARG A 32 -16.84 -15.70 -3.59
N GLU A 33 -17.74 -16.58 -3.97
CA GLU A 33 -17.70 -17.23 -5.29
C GLU A 33 -17.98 -16.24 -6.42
N ASP A 34 -18.85 -15.26 -6.19
CA ASP A 34 -19.22 -14.17 -7.09
C ASP A 34 -18.42 -12.88 -6.81
N ALA A 35 -17.19 -12.99 -6.28
CA ALA A 35 -16.40 -11.85 -5.78
C ALA A 35 -16.30 -10.68 -6.77
N GLU A 36 -16.05 -10.94 -8.05
CA GLU A 36 -15.94 -9.90 -9.07
C GLU A 36 -17.25 -9.13 -9.27
N HIS A 37 -18.38 -9.84 -9.29
CA HIS A 37 -19.70 -9.22 -9.38
C HIS A 37 -19.99 -8.39 -8.13
N ALA A 38 -19.76 -8.98 -6.95
CA ALA A 38 -19.96 -8.32 -5.66
C ALA A 38 -19.14 -7.02 -5.54
N ALA A 39 -17.87 -7.05 -5.93
CA ALA A 39 -16.96 -5.90 -5.89
C ALA A 39 -17.40 -4.75 -6.82
N LYS A 40 -18.05 -5.07 -7.95
CA LYS A 40 -18.57 -4.04 -8.89
C LYS A 40 -19.91 -3.46 -8.45
N GLN A 41 -20.68 -4.16 -7.62
CA GLN A 41 -22.02 -3.74 -7.20
C GLN A 41 -22.04 -2.95 -5.89
N ILE A 42 -21.11 -3.23 -4.97
CA ILE A 42 -21.11 -2.63 -3.63
C ILE A 42 -20.08 -1.50 -3.55
N CYS A 43 -20.56 -0.29 -3.24
CA CYS A 43 -19.69 0.83 -2.89
C CYS A 43 -19.15 0.68 -1.45
N LEU A 44 -17.85 0.81 -1.24
CA LEU A 44 -17.24 0.81 0.09
C LEU A 44 -16.84 2.22 0.51
N VAL A 45 -17.23 2.64 1.71
CA VAL A 45 -16.97 4.00 2.21
C VAL A 45 -16.14 3.92 3.50
N PRO A 46 -14.90 4.44 3.52
CA PRO A 46 -14.09 4.49 4.74
C PRO A 46 -14.45 5.72 5.56
N ILE A 47 -15.13 5.52 6.69
CA ILE A 47 -15.38 6.58 7.66
C ILE A 47 -14.29 6.52 8.75
N PRO A 48 -13.43 7.55 8.87
CA PRO A 48 -12.22 7.50 9.66
C PRO A 48 -12.53 7.42 11.16
N GLY A 49 -12.37 6.24 11.75
CA GLY A 49 -12.51 5.98 13.19
C GLY A 49 -11.26 5.38 13.83
N GLY A 50 -10.19 5.15 13.06
CA GLY A 50 -8.91 4.62 13.54
C GLY A 50 -7.85 5.71 13.72
N SER A 51 -6.61 5.29 14.02
CA SER A 51 -5.48 6.19 14.26
C SER A 51 -4.72 6.63 12.99
N GLY A 52 -4.86 5.91 11.87
CA GLY A 52 -4.10 6.15 10.63
C GLY A 52 -4.95 6.60 9.44
N ASN A 53 -6.11 5.95 9.23
CA ASN A 53 -7.14 6.23 8.22
C ASN A 53 -6.56 6.62 6.85
N ALA A 54 -5.59 5.83 6.38
CA ALA A 54 -4.83 6.10 5.19
C ALA A 54 -5.75 6.22 3.96
N LEU A 55 -6.76 5.35 3.83
CA LEU A 55 -7.67 5.40 2.69
C LEU A 55 -8.55 6.64 2.68
N ALA A 56 -9.19 6.97 3.81
CA ALA A 56 -10.07 8.14 3.92
C ALA A 56 -9.31 9.43 3.60
N ALA A 57 -8.10 9.58 4.13
CA ALA A 57 -7.30 10.77 3.86
C ALA A 57 -6.73 10.79 2.44
N SER A 58 -6.60 9.65 1.75
CA SER A 58 -6.23 9.63 0.33
C SER A 58 -7.40 10.11 -0.51
N ILE A 59 -8.63 9.69 -0.19
CA ILE A 59 -9.85 10.16 -0.86
C ILE A 59 -10.03 11.67 -0.66
N VAL A 60 -9.97 12.15 0.59
CA VAL A 60 -10.07 13.58 0.90
C VAL A 60 -9.02 14.37 0.16
N TYR A 61 -7.78 13.88 0.12
CA TYR A 61 -6.73 14.52 -0.61
C TYR A 61 -7.00 14.58 -2.11
N THR A 62 -7.41 13.47 -2.74
CA THR A 62 -7.73 13.45 -4.18
C THR A 62 -8.87 14.40 -4.53
N VAL A 63 -9.90 14.49 -3.69
CA VAL A 63 -11.11 15.28 -3.99
C VAL A 63 -10.92 16.76 -3.65
N LEU A 64 -10.27 17.07 -2.51
CA LEU A 64 -10.18 18.43 -1.96
C LEU A 64 -8.77 19.03 -2.00
N GLY A 65 -7.74 18.24 -2.29
CA GLY A 65 -6.35 18.68 -2.26
C GLY A 65 -5.79 18.93 -0.86
N ILE A 66 -6.50 18.51 0.20
CA ILE A 66 -6.13 18.81 1.59
C ILE A 66 -5.17 17.76 2.14
N HIS A 67 -4.01 18.22 2.57
CA HIS A 67 -2.98 17.43 3.20
C HIS A 67 -3.14 17.44 4.72
N ASN A 68 -2.93 16.30 5.37
CA ASN A 68 -2.92 16.17 6.84
C ASN A 68 -4.15 16.78 7.48
N ASP A 69 -5.30 16.47 6.89
CA ASP A 69 -6.53 17.16 7.19
C ASP A 69 -6.89 17.04 8.68
N PRO A 70 -6.85 18.15 9.46
CA PRO A 70 -7.24 18.12 10.86
C PRO A 70 -8.74 17.82 11.03
N ASN A 71 -9.53 17.99 9.97
CA ASN A 71 -10.97 17.75 9.93
C ASN A 71 -11.32 16.53 9.05
N LEU A 72 -10.41 15.53 8.99
CA LEU A 72 -10.54 14.36 8.12
C LEU A 72 -11.92 13.69 8.17
N LEU A 73 -12.49 13.52 9.36
CA LEU A 73 -13.83 12.95 9.54
C LEU A 73 -14.90 13.80 8.87
N GLN A 74 -14.90 15.12 9.13
CA GLN A 74 -15.89 16.03 8.59
C GLN A 74 -15.82 16.07 7.06
N ASN A 75 -14.61 16.22 6.51
CA ASN A 75 -14.43 16.28 5.06
C ASN A 75 -14.79 14.96 4.38
N MET A 76 -14.45 13.82 4.99
CA MET A 76 -14.88 12.51 4.48
C MET A 76 -16.40 12.33 4.53
N LEU A 77 -17.09 12.81 5.56
CA LEU A 77 -18.56 12.79 5.64
C LEU A 77 -19.20 13.70 4.58
N ILE A 78 -18.62 14.87 4.29
CA ILE A 78 -19.08 15.75 3.22
C ILE A 78 -18.93 15.06 1.85
N ILE A 79 -17.78 14.40 1.61
CA ILE A 79 -17.56 13.62 0.39
C ILE A 79 -18.53 12.45 0.32
N PHE A 80 -18.79 11.75 1.41
CA PHE A 80 -19.76 10.66 1.44
C PHE A 80 -21.19 11.15 1.11
N ALA A 81 -21.60 12.29 1.66
CA ALA A 81 -22.95 12.82 1.47
C ALA A 81 -23.19 13.40 0.06
N ASN A 82 -22.16 13.98 -0.57
CA ASN A 82 -22.31 14.72 -1.82
C ASN A 82 -21.56 14.11 -3.01
N GLY A 83 -20.67 13.17 -2.77
CA GLY A 83 -19.82 12.55 -3.77
C GLY A 83 -20.53 11.44 -4.54
N SER A 84 -19.81 10.88 -5.51
CA SER A 84 -20.25 9.70 -6.26
C SER A 84 -19.22 8.58 -6.10
N PRO A 85 -19.64 7.30 -6.16
CA PRO A 85 -18.71 6.18 -6.15
C PRO A 85 -17.71 6.28 -7.30
N THR A 86 -16.44 6.06 -7.00
CA THR A 86 -15.36 6.00 -7.98
C THR A 86 -14.78 4.59 -7.99
N PRO A 87 -14.47 4.01 -9.17
CA PRO A 87 -13.74 2.75 -9.23
C PRO A 87 -12.44 2.81 -8.43
N GLY A 88 -12.21 1.79 -7.59
CA GLY A 88 -10.94 1.58 -6.89
C GLY A 88 -10.29 0.28 -7.34
N THR A 89 -9.02 0.09 -6.99
CA THR A 89 -8.26 -1.11 -7.34
C THR A 89 -7.90 -1.91 -6.10
N ILE A 90 -7.99 -3.22 -6.24
CA ILE A 90 -7.59 -4.18 -5.22
C ILE A 90 -6.42 -4.99 -5.78
N LEU A 91 -5.31 -5.00 -5.05
CA LEU A 91 -4.20 -5.91 -5.27
C LEU A 91 -4.54 -7.29 -4.77
N ARG A 92 -4.41 -8.28 -5.64
CA ARG A 92 -4.39 -9.69 -5.26
C ARG A 92 -2.96 -10.12 -5.02
N TRP A 93 -2.72 -10.66 -3.83
CA TRP A 93 -1.44 -11.18 -3.38
C TRP A 93 -1.58 -12.69 -3.18
N GLN A 94 -0.67 -13.47 -3.75
CA GLN A 94 -0.62 -14.91 -3.59
C GLN A 94 0.69 -15.30 -2.90
N ILE A 95 0.58 -16.03 -1.79
CA ILE A 95 1.70 -16.65 -1.11
C ILE A 95 1.75 -18.10 -1.57
N GLU A 96 2.71 -18.40 -2.42
CA GLU A 96 3.03 -19.79 -2.80
C GLU A 96 3.66 -20.48 -1.58
N SER A 97 3.06 -21.57 -1.14
CA SER A 97 3.63 -22.48 -0.14
C SER A 97 4.07 -23.76 -0.83
N ASP A 98 5.09 -24.43 -0.30
CA ASP A 98 5.49 -25.77 -0.74
C ASP A 98 4.37 -26.81 -0.51
N LYS A 99 3.44 -26.50 0.39
CA LYS A 99 2.18 -27.23 0.55
C LYS A 99 1.23 -26.71 -0.51
N GLU A 100 0.50 -27.59 -1.20
CA GLU A 100 -0.44 -27.31 -2.32
C GLU A 100 -1.49 -26.18 -2.08
N THR A 101 -1.51 -25.57 -0.91
CA THR A 101 -2.32 -24.42 -0.55
C THR A 101 -1.60 -23.09 -0.87
N THR A 102 -2.06 -22.40 -1.91
CA THR A 102 -1.75 -20.98 -2.13
C THR A 102 -2.62 -20.14 -1.21
N GLU A 103 -2.01 -19.33 -0.34
CA GLU A 103 -2.79 -18.37 0.46
C GLU A 103 -3.01 -17.09 -0.36
N GLU A 104 -4.28 -16.72 -0.56
CA GLU A 104 -4.64 -15.48 -1.24
C GLU A 104 -5.04 -14.39 -0.24
N ARG A 105 -4.48 -13.20 -0.45
CA ARG A 105 -4.80 -11.98 0.31
C ARG A 105 -5.08 -10.83 -0.64
N PHE A 106 -5.88 -9.89 -0.18
CA PHE A 106 -6.27 -8.71 -0.96
C PHE A 106 -5.88 -7.44 -0.23
N SER A 107 -5.20 -6.51 -0.91
CA SER A 107 -4.80 -5.20 -0.38
C SER A 107 -5.30 -4.06 -1.28
N PHE A 108 -5.40 -2.85 -0.75
CA PHE A 108 -5.85 -1.66 -1.50
C PHE A 108 -4.96 -0.42 -1.28
N LEU A 109 -4.06 -0.45 -0.30
CA LEU A 109 -3.11 0.62 -0.02
C LEU A 109 -1.74 0.23 -0.57
N CYS A 110 -0.98 -0.51 0.22
CA CYS A 110 0.38 -0.88 -0.10
C CYS A 110 0.72 -2.28 0.42
N GLY A 111 1.88 -2.77 -0.01
CA GLY A 111 2.58 -3.86 0.64
C GLY A 111 4.08 -3.58 0.68
N MET A 112 4.75 -4.23 1.62
CA MET A 112 6.15 -3.99 1.94
C MET A 112 6.87 -5.32 2.16
N TRP A 113 8.14 -5.36 1.79
CA TRP A 113 9.06 -6.43 2.11
C TRP A 113 10.44 -5.85 2.45
N GLY A 114 11.18 -6.54 3.31
CA GLY A 114 12.50 -6.11 3.78
C GLY A 114 12.41 -5.07 4.89
N ILE A 115 13.33 -4.10 4.89
CA ILE A 115 13.52 -3.20 6.03
C ILE A 115 12.28 -2.39 6.42
N ALA A 116 11.49 -1.92 5.45
CA ALA A 116 10.26 -1.16 5.74
C ALA A 116 9.19 -2.03 6.42
N ALA A 117 9.08 -3.30 6.00
CA ALA A 117 8.15 -4.26 6.61
C ALA A 117 8.56 -4.60 8.06
N ASP A 118 9.87 -4.79 8.29
CA ASP A 118 10.39 -5.04 9.65
C ASP A 118 10.14 -3.86 10.59
N ILE A 119 10.34 -2.62 10.13
CA ILE A 119 10.05 -1.42 10.92
C ILE A 119 8.56 -1.35 11.25
N ASP A 120 7.68 -1.62 10.28
CA ASP A 120 6.23 -1.56 10.50
C ASP A 120 5.76 -2.60 11.52
N PHE A 121 6.10 -3.87 11.27
CA PHE A 121 5.68 -4.99 12.10
C PHE A 121 6.24 -4.92 13.51
N GLU A 122 7.54 -4.65 13.67
CA GLU A 122 8.18 -4.72 14.98
C GLU A 122 7.96 -3.46 15.82
N SER A 123 7.66 -2.31 15.19
CA SER A 123 7.30 -1.10 15.93
C SER A 123 5.91 -1.19 16.57
N GLU A 124 5.08 -2.12 16.13
CA GLU A 124 3.70 -2.31 16.60
C GLU A 124 3.60 -2.44 18.13
N LYS A 125 4.56 -3.14 18.75
CA LYS A 125 4.64 -3.30 20.22
C LYS A 125 4.86 -1.99 20.98
N TYR A 126 5.32 -0.94 20.31
CA TYR A 126 5.54 0.40 20.88
C TYR A 126 4.41 1.39 20.56
N ARG A 127 3.30 0.93 19.97
CA ARG A 127 2.16 1.81 19.60
C ARG A 127 1.66 2.64 20.78
N SER A 128 1.43 1.97 21.92
CA SER A 128 0.86 2.61 23.10
C SER A 128 1.85 3.54 23.83
N SER A 129 3.15 3.32 23.68
CA SER A 129 4.18 4.10 24.38
C SER A 129 4.75 5.26 23.56
N LEU A 130 4.96 5.08 22.25
CA LEU A 130 5.63 6.04 21.38
C LEU A 130 4.71 6.65 20.31
N GLY A 131 3.49 6.14 20.13
CA GLY A 131 2.59 6.62 19.08
C GLY A 131 3.25 6.53 17.70
N SER A 132 3.22 7.62 16.92
CA SER A 132 3.85 7.71 15.59
C SER A 132 5.38 7.67 15.63
N ASN A 133 6.01 8.12 16.72
CA ASN A 133 7.48 8.13 16.86
C ASN A 133 8.07 6.71 16.91
N ARG A 134 7.24 5.67 17.09
CA ARG A 134 7.63 4.26 17.05
C ARG A 134 8.41 3.91 15.78
N PHE A 135 8.03 4.53 14.66
CA PHE A 135 8.62 4.27 13.35
C PHE A 135 10.04 4.79 13.24
N ILE A 136 10.29 6.02 13.72
CA ILE A 136 11.63 6.62 13.75
C ILE A 136 12.54 5.81 14.68
N ALA A 137 12.07 5.47 15.87
CA ALA A 137 12.83 4.67 16.83
C ALA A 137 13.24 3.30 16.26
N MET A 138 12.29 2.60 15.62
CA MET A 138 12.57 1.31 14.98
C MET A 138 13.47 1.43 13.75
N ALA A 139 13.30 2.48 12.94
CA ALA A 139 14.18 2.74 11.81
C ALA A 139 15.64 2.88 12.26
N LEU A 140 15.89 3.69 13.29
CA LEU A 140 17.23 3.87 13.87
C LEU A 140 17.80 2.54 14.36
N GLN A 141 17.01 1.75 15.10
CA GLN A 141 17.44 0.43 15.57
C GLN A 141 17.82 -0.51 14.41
N ARG A 142 17.01 -0.52 13.34
CA ARG A 142 17.22 -1.37 12.16
C ARG A 142 18.41 -0.93 11.33
N ILE A 143 18.66 0.38 11.20
CA ILE A 143 19.84 0.93 10.52
C ILE A 143 21.13 0.57 11.26
N VAL A 144 21.13 0.58 12.60
CA VAL A 144 22.29 0.14 13.39
C VAL A 144 22.57 -1.34 13.17
N ASN A 145 21.52 -2.17 13.18
CA ASN A 145 21.59 -3.63 13.05
C ASN A 145 20.88 -4.11 11.77
N LEU A 146 21.46 -3.80 10.61
CA LEU A 146 20.90 -4.19 9.32
C LEU A 146 20.82 -5.71 9.18
N ARG A 147 19.63 -6.21 8.89
CA ARG A 147 19.43 -7.59 8.45
C ARG A 147 19.85 -7.75 6.99
N LYS A 148 20.24 -8.97 6.65
CA LYS A 148 20.36 -9.38 5.24
C LYS A 148 18.98 -9.83 4.77
N TYR A 149 18.63 -9.38 3.57
CA TYR A 149 17.36 -9.68 2.93
C TYR A 149 17.68 -10.37 1.60
N ASP A 150 17.75 -11.69 1.66
CA ASP A 150 18.10 -12.52 0.51
C ASP A 150 16.83 -12.91 -0.25
N GLY A 151 16.53 -12.16 -1.30
CA GLY A 151 15.37 -12.38 -2.15
C GLY A 151 15.52 -11.66 -3.49
N SER A 152 14.79 -12.16 -4.48
CA SER A 152 14.72 -11.59 -5.83
C SER A 152 13.28 -11.18 -6.16
N VAL A 153 13.14 -10.26 -7.11
CA VAL A 153 11.84 -9.73 -7.54
C VAL A 153 11.66 -10.03 -9.03
N LYS A 154 10.56 -10.68 -9.41
CA LYS A 154 10.09 -10.73 -10.81
C LYS A 154 8.95 -9.75 -11.01
N TYR A 155 8.95 -9.02 -12.11
CA TYR A 155 7.86 -8.11 -12.47
C TYR A 155 7.64 -8.11 -13.98
N MET A 156 6.45 -7.68 -14.41
CA MET A 156 6.13 -7.50 -15.83
C MET A 156 6.35 -6.05 -16.24
N GLU A 157 7.18 -5.78 -17.24
CA GLU A 157 7.36 -4.40 -17.70
C GLU A 157 6.13 -3.89 -18.46
N GLU A 158 5.66 -2.69 -18.10
CA GLU A 158 4.46 -2.04 -18.64
C GLU A 158 4.42 -2.02 -20.18
N ASN A 159 5.50 -1.57 -20.83
CA ASN A 159 5.49 -1.32 -22.27
C ASN A 159 5.74 -2.55 -23.14
N THR A 160 6.39 -3.58 -22.59
CA THR A 160 6.86 -4.74 -23.37
C THR A 160 6.14 -6.03 -23.01
N GLY A 161 5.48 -6.07 -21.83
CA GLY A 161 4.95 -7.31 -21.27
C GLY A 161 6.05 -8.31 -20.87
N GLU A 162 7.33 -7.93 -20.96
CA GLU A 162 8.46 -8.80 -20.66
C GLU A 162 8.56 -9.01 -19.15
N VAL A 163 8.78 -10.26 -18.73
CA VAL A 163 9.02 -10.59 -17.33
C VAL A 163 10.50 -10.35 -17.02
N LYS A 164 10.78 -9.35 -16.18
CA LYS A 164 12.13 -8.99 -15.74
C LYS A 164 12.41 -9.50 -14.34
N LEU A 165 13.68 -9.80 -14.06
CA LEU A 165 14.16 -10.28 -12.76
C LEU A 165 15.17 -9.28 -12.17
N ILE A 166 14.91 -8.84 -10.94
CA ILE A 166 15.85 -8.12 -10.10
C ILE A 166 16.45 -9.14 -9.13
N GLU A 167 17.71 -9.50 -9.37
CA GLU A 167 18.43 -10.41 -8.49
C GLU A 167 18.83 -9.74 -7.18
N GLY A 168 18.69 -10.51 -6.09
CA GLY A 168 19.11 -10.13 -4.75
C GLY A 168 20.62 -9.91 -4.57
N PRO A 169 21.03 -9.45 -3.38
CA PRO A 169 20.17 -9.11 -2.23
C PRO A 169 19.42 -7.79 -2.44
N ILE A 170 18.16 -7.72 -2.02
CA ILE A 170 17.30 -6.52 -2.09
C ILE A 170 17.00 -6.10 -0.66
N THR A 171 17.21 -4.83 -0.32
CA THR A 171 17.07 -4.36 1.08
C THR A 171 15.64 -3.99 1.44
N GLY A 172 14.87 -3.57 0.46
CA GLY A 172 13.45 -3.30 0.64
C GLY A 172 12.70 -3.23 -0.68
N VAL A 173 11.46 -3.68 -0.65
CA VAL A 173 10.49 -3.49 -1.73
C VAL A 173 9.25 -2.87 -1.12
N ILE A 174 8.77 -1.79 -1.70
CA ILE A 174 7.48 -1.19 -1.36
C ILE A 174 6.67 -1.13 -2.64
N PHE A 175 5.41 -1.51 -2.60
CA PHE A 175 4.51 -1.41 -3.74
C PHE A 175 3.14 -0.90 -3.30
N THR A 176 2.44 -0.19 -4.19
CA THR A 176 1.15 0.45 -3.91
C THR A 176 0.26 0.45 -5.15
N THR A 177 -1.05 0.29 -4.94
CA THR A 177 -2.08 0.47 -5.98
C THR A 177 -2.42 1.92 -6.20
N GLY A 178 -2.39 2.71 -5.14
CA GLY A 178 -2.52 4.14 -5.27
C GLY A 178 -1.24 4.70 -5.86
N THR A 179 -1.33 5.84 -6.52
CA THR A 179 -0.12 6.64 -6.78
C THR A 179 0.52 7.19 -5.50
N HIS A 180 -0.13 6.97 -4.36
CA HIS A 180 0.34 7.34 -3.05
C HIS A 180 1.14 6.19 -2.43
N PHE A 181 2.45 6.37 -2.34
CA PHE A 181 3.24 5.75 -1.28
C PHE A 181 3.06 6.63 -0.05
N ASN A 182 2.58 6.11 1.08
CA ASN A 182 2.83 6.79 2.34
C ASN A 182 2.82 5.89 3.55
N TYR A 183 3.92 5.97 4.29
CA TYR A 183 4.15 5.34 5.58
C TYR A 183 3.65 6.22 6.75
N ASP A 184 3.53 7.52 6.51
CA ASP A 184 3.00 8.49 7.45
C ASP A 184 1.77 9.19 6.86
N SER A 185 0.72 9.30 7.66
CA SER A 185 -0.50 10.06 7.35
C SER A 185 -0.22 11.54 7.05
N ALA A 186 0.93 12.05 7.51
CA ALA A 186 1.32 13.45 7.61
C ALA A 186 2.01 14.05 6.36
N THR A 187 2.14 13.35 5.24
CA THR A 187 2.81 13.93 4.07
C THR A 187 2.25 13.35 2.77
N ARG A 188 1.09 13.79 2.25
CA ARG A 188 0.48 13.35 0.95
C ARG A 188 0.72 14.35 -0.20
N THR A 189 0.92 13.99 -1.48
CA THR A 189 0.80 14.88 -2.68
C THR A 189 0.29 14.16 -3.93
N ASN A 190 -0.05 14.98 -4.92
CA ASN A 190 -1.01 14.83 -6.02
C ASN A 190 -0.61 13.80 -7.06
N ARG A 191 -1.37 12.71 -7.16
CA ARG A 191 -1.44 11.80 -8.32
C ARG A 191 -2.76 10.99 -8.24
N ALA A 192 -3.18 10.42 -9.37
CA ALA A 192 -4.46 9.74 -9.52
C ALA A 192 -4.61 8.52 -8.59
N LEU A 193 -5.80 8.26 -8.04
CA LEU A 193 -6.04 7.10 -7.16
C LEU A 193 -5.63 5.75 -7.77
N GLN A 194 -5.49 5.68 -9.10
CA GLN A 194 -5.00 4.54 -9.87
C GLN A 194 -4.33 5.03 -11.15
N GLU A 195 -3.18 4.45 -11.51
CA GLU A 195 -2.58 4.61 -12.85
C GLU A 195 -2.96 3.42 -13.73
N PHE A 196 -3.09 3.64 -15.03
CA PHE A 196 -3.43 2.60 -16.00
C PHE A 196 -2.40 2.56 -17.12
N ASP A 197 -2.16 1.38 -17.69
CA ASP A 197 -1.40 1.25 -18.93
C ASP A 197 -2.21 1.74 -20.15
N ASP A 198 -1.60 1.73 -21.32
CA ASP A 198 -2.24 2.13 -22.58
C ASP A 198 -3.47 1.27 -22.95
N ASN A 199 -3.60 0.08 -22.34
CA ASN A 199 -4.72 -0.85 -22.54
C ASN A 199 -5.81 -0.71 -21.45
N GLY A 200 -5.66 0.23 -20.52
CA GLY A 200 -6.60 0.45 -19.41
C GLY A 200 -6.47 -0.57 -18.27
N GLN A 201 -5.38 -1.33 -18.18
CA GLN A 201 -5.11 -2.22 -17.04
C GLN A 201 -4.51 -1.42 -15.88
N PRO A 202 -4.95 -1.66 -14.63
CA PRO A 202 -4.43 -0.96 -13.47
C PRO A 202 -2.97 -1.36 -13.19
N LEU A 203 -2.11 -0.36 -13.03
CA LEU A 203 -0.72 -0.52 -12.68
C LEU A 203 -0.49 -0.31 -11.17
N MET A 204 0.41 -1.10 -10.59
CA MET A 204 1.03 -0.80 -9.32
C MET A 204 2.38 -0.10 -9.53
N THR A 205 2.74 0.78 -8.61
CA THR A 205 4.10 1.33 -8.55
C THR A 205 4.91 0.58 -7.52
N LEU A 206 6.14 0.22 -7.87
CA LEU A 206 7.14 -0.40 -7.00
C LEU A 206 8.31 0.55 -6.78
N LEU A 207 8.81 0.55 -5.54
CA LEU A 207 10.10 1.09 -5.15
C LEU A 207 10.95 -0.07 -4.65
N VAL A 208 12.04 -0.34 -5.36
CA VAL A 208 13.00 -1.39 -5.03
C VAL A 208 14.32 -0.74 -4.61
N LEU A 209 14.74 -0.98 -3.37
CA LEU A 209 16.03 -0.52 -2.85
C LEU A 209 17.04 -1.65 -2.87
N LYS A 210 18.12 -1.47 -3.65
CA LYS A 210 19.24 -2.41 -3.71
C LYS A 210 20.51 -1.76 -3.15
N SER A 211 20.60 -1.61 -1.83
CA SER A 211 21.78 -1.03 -1.18
C SER A 211 22.01 -1.58 0.22
N THR A 212 23.25 -1.97 0.53
CA THR A 212 23.67 -2.35 1.88
C THR A 212 24.27 -1.18 2.68
N SER A 213 24.32 0.02 2.09
CA SER A 213 24.86 1.22 2.73
C SER A 213 23.88 1.79 3.75
N LYS A 214 24.31 1.88 5.02
CA LYS A 214 23.51 2.52 6.09
C LYS A 214 23.10 3.95 5.70
N ALA A 215 24.00 4.71 5.08
CA ALA A 215 23.69 6.08 4.67
C ALA A 215 22.60 6.13 3.58
N THR A 216 22.70 5.25 2.57
CA THR A 216 21.70 5.13 1.50
C THR A 216 20.34 4.70 2.06
N ILE A 217 20.33 3.71 2.96
CA ILE A 217 19.11 3.22 3.61
C ILE A 217 18.47 4.30 4.48
N THR A 218 19.26 5.06 5.26
CA THR A 218 18.74 6.19 6.03
C THR A 218 18.12 7.25 5.13
N LYS A 219 18.81 7.63 4.05
CA LYS A 219 18.27 8.59 3.06
C LYS A 219 16.97 8.07 2.45
N PHE A 220 16.91 6.79 2.10
CA PHE A 220 15.70 6.16 1.58
C PHE A 220 14.54 6.27 2.57
N LEU A 221 14.73 5.84 3.83
CA LEU A 221 13.69 5.87 4.85
C LEU A 221 13.23 7.30 5.19
N LEU A 222 14.15 8.26 5.28
CA LEU A 222 13.80 9.67 5.46
C LEU A 222 13.05 10.22 4.24
N GLY A 223 13.49 9.84 3.05
CA GLY A 223 12.86 10.20 1.80
C GLY A 223 11.43 9.69 1.69
N LEU A 224 11.10 8.55 2.28
CA LEU A 224 9.70 8.04 2.37
C LEU A 224 8.80 8.92 3.23
N SER A 225 9.36 9.72 4.14
CA SER A 225 8.62 10.66 4.98
C SER A 225 8.41 12.02 4.31
N ASP A 226 9.24 12.41 3.33
CA ASP A 226 9.10 13.68 2.59
C ASP A 226 8.61 13.45 1.15
N LEU A 227 7.43 13.94 0.85
CA LEU A 227 6.79 13.89 -0.45
C LEU A 227 7.61 14.40 -1.63
N LYS A 228 8.29 15.53 -1.47
CA LYS A 228 9.05 16.13 -2.56
C LYS A 228 10.22 15.21 -2.94
N THR A 229 10.78 14.58 -1.92
CA THR A 229 11.83 13.56 -2.05
C THR A 229 11.28 12.25 -2.58
N VAL A 230 10.12 11.73 -2.10
CA VAL A 230 9.49 10.51 -2.65
C VAL A 230 9.33 10.62 -4.16
N ALA A 231 8.83 11.74 -4.67
CA ALA A 231 8.55 11.92 -6.09
C ALA A 231 9.82 11.88 -6.98
N ASN A 232 11.00 12.08 -6.42
CA ASN A 232 12.28 12.08 -7.14
C ASN A 232 13.31 11.14 -6.49
N LEU A 233 12.85 10.15 -5.73
CA LEU A 233 13.70 9.35 -4.85
C LEU A 233 14.74 8.54 -5.65
N GLU A 234 14.38 8.09 -6.85
CA GLU A 234 15.30 7.45 -7.81
C GLU A 234 16.37 8.40 -8.40
N LYS A 235 16.11 9.71 -8.43
CA LYS A 235 17.09 10.72 -8.85
C LYS A 235 18.05 11.08 -7.72
N GLU A 236 17.55 11.12 -6.49
CA GLU A 236 18.34 11.44 -5.30
C GLU A 236 19.15 10.23 -4.79
N ILE A 237 18.65 9.03 -5.04
CA ILE A 237 19.23 7.76 -4.60
C ILE A 237 19.33 6.80 -5.80
N PRO A 238 20.50 6.72 -6.48
CA PRO A 238 20.69 5.88 -7.67
C PRO A 238 20.41 4.39 -7.44
N GLU A 239 20.52 3.90 -6.21
CA GLU A 239 20.23 2.51 -5.84
C GLU A 239 18.73 2.18 -5.72
N VAL A 240 17.86 3.17 -5.92
CA VAL A 240 16.41 3.02 -5.90
C VAL A 240 15.88 2.93 -7.31
N GLN A 241 15.13 1.85 -7.59
CA GLN A 241 14.43 1.66 -8.85
C GLN A 241 12.93 1.88 -8.64
N ARG A 242 12.35 2.78 -9.44
CA ARG A 242 10.90 2.98 -9.53
C ARG A 242 10.37 2.28 -10.76
N ILE A 243 9.44 1.36 -10.56
CA ILE A 243 8.90 0.49 -11.62
C ILE A 243 7.39 0.57 -11.60
N LYS A 244 6.77 0.60 -12.79
CA LYS A 244 5.33 0.40 -12.96
C LYS A 244 5.08 -0.96 -13.56
N THR A 245 4.09 -1.69 -13.05
CA THR A 245 3.76 -3.03 -13.53
C THR A 245 2.33 -3.42 -13.16
N GLY A 246 1.71 -4.31 -13.92
CA GLY A 246 0.48 -5.01 -13.51
C GLY A 246 0.75 -6.28 -12.68
N PHE A 247 2.00 -6.75 -12.59
CA PHE A 247 2.34 -8.03 -11.98
C PHE A 247 3.66 -8.01 -11.21
N LEU A 248 3.65 -8.58 -10.01
CA LEU A 248 4.80 -8.71 -9.13
C LEU A 248 4.85 -10.12 -8.52
N LYS A 249 6.00 -10.79 -8.61
CA LYS A 249 6.31 -12.04 -7.91
C LYS A 249 7.60 -11.89 -7.10
N MET A 250 7.48 -11.97 -5.78
CA MET A 250 8.63 -12.03 -4.87
C MET A 250 9.14 -13.48 -4.77
N ILE A 251 10.45 -13.67 -4.83
CA ILE A 251 11.10 -14.98 -4.72
C ILE A 251 12.08 -14.93 -3.54
N PRO A 252 11.68 -15.43 -2.36
CA PRO A 252 12.62 -15.55 -1.24
C PRO A 252 13.69 -16.58 -1.59
N LYS A 253 14.93 -16.36 -1.15
CA LYS A 253 15.98 -17.37 -1.25
C LYS A 253 15.88 -18.30 -0.03
N ALA A 254 15.84 -19.61 -0.29
CA ALA A 254 15.81 -20.66 0.74
C ALA A 254 17.10 -20.68 1.59
#